data_AF-A0A976K3M3-F1
#
_entry.id   AF-A0A976K3M3-F1
#
_cell.length_a   1.000
_cell.length_b   1.000
_cell.length_c   1.000
_cell.angle_alpha   90.00
_cell.angle_beta   90.00
_cell.angle_gamma   90.00
#
_symmetry.space_group_name_H-M   'P 1'
#
loop_
_entity.id
_entity.type
_entity.pdbx_description
1 polymer ?
#
loop_
_entity_poly.entity_id
_entity_poly.type
_entity_poly.pdbx_seq_one_letter_code
_entity_poly.pdbx_strand_id
1 'polypeptide(L)'
;MLDMLITARHGDLGHGLTVRRVLPFARRRHVGPFVFFDHAGPVTLAPEHIRAADVRPHPHIGLSTVSYLLSGQITHRDSLGVRQEIRPGDVNWMTAGRGISHSERFTHPDSFAGGGLELMQFWVALPEADEECEPAFTHYPKALMPEGGESGVWWRLFAGSAYGQTTPVRTHSPLFALHATLPAGA
;
A
#
# COMPACT_ATOMS: atom_id res chain seq x y z
N MET A 1 22.03 -11.16 -9.03
CA MET A 1 22.23 -12.16 -7.95
C MET A 1 21.39 -11.70 -6.76
N LEU A 2 20.80 -12.61 -5.99
CA LEU A 2 20.00 -12.24 -4.81
C LEU A 2 20.92 -11.99 -3.62
N ASP A 3 20.90 -10.76 -3.08
CA ASP A 3 21.81 -10.38 -1.99
C ASP A 3 21.29 -10.80 -0.60
N MET A 4 19.97 -10.84 -0.41
CA MET A 4 19.34 -11.14 0.89
C MET A 4 17.92 -11.69 0.69
N LEU A 5 17.57 -12.70 1.49
CA LEU A 5 16.19 -13.16 1.67
C LEU A 5 15.66 -12.69 3.03
N ILE A 6 14.54 -11.98 3.04
CA ILE A 6 13.87 -11.55 4.27
C ILE A 6 12.59 -12.37 4.43
N THR A 7 12.55 -13.24 5.44
CA THR A 7 11.32 -13.90 5.85
C THR A 7 10.44 -12.89 6.58
N ALA A 8 9.21 -12.70 6.10
CA ALA A 8 8.27 -11.79 6.74
C ALA A 8 7.94 -12.26 8.16
N ARG A 9 7.78 -11.31 9.08
CA ARG A 9 7.32 -11.57 10.45
C ARG A 9 5.86 -11.19 10.60
N HIS A 10 5.14 -11.84 11.49
CA HIS A 10 3.77 -11.44 11.77
C HIS A 10 3.73 -10.16 12.60
N GLY A 11 2.90 -9.21 12.17
CA GLY A 11 2.46 -8.06 12.93
C GLY A 11 0.96 -8.14 13.19
N ASP A 12 0.51 -7.53 14.28
CA ASP A 12 -0.91 -7.39 14.60
C ASP A 12 -1.28 -5.90 14.44
N LEU A 13 -2.26 -5.61 13.58
CA LEU A 13 -2.83 -4.27 13.43
C LEU A 13 -4.00 -4.02 14.40
N GLY A 14 -4.34 -5.04 15.19
CA GLY A 14 -5.43 -5.06 16.14
C GLY A 14 -6.56 -5.98 15.69
N HIS A 15 -7.22 -6.58 16.68
CA HIS A 15 -8.55 -7.20 16.54
C HIS A 15 -8.69 -8.24 15.41
N GLY A 16 -7.62 -8.99 15.14
CA GLY A 16 -7.64 -10.13 14.22
C GLY A 16 -7.11 -9.84 12.82
N LEU A 17 -6.79 -8.59 12.48
CA LEU A 17 -6.08 -8.28 11.24
C LEU A 17 -4.58 -8.44 11.44
N THR A 18 -4.08 -9.63 11.15
CA THR A 18 -2.63 -9.90 11.14
C THR A 18 -2.03 -9.60 9.77
N VAL A 19 -0.79 -9.15 9.78
CA VAL A 19 -0.04 -8.77 8.59
C VAL A 19 1.32 -9.45 8.56
N ARG A 20 1.85 -9.62 7.36
CA ARG A 20 3.22 -10.08 7.12
C ARG A 20 4.09 -8.86 6.88
N ARG A 21 4.88 -8.48 7.89
CA ARG A 21 5.81 -7.35 7.86
C ARG A 21 7.16 -7.77 7.28
N VAL A 22 7.54 -7.13 6.18
CA VAL A 22 8.83 -7.34 5.49
C VAL A 22 9.83 -6.26 5.89
N LEU A 23 9.42 -4.98 5.82
CA LEU A 23 10.23 -3.83 6.22
C LEU A 23 9.59 -3.09 7.39
N PRO A 24 10.38 -2.50 8.31
CA PRO A 24 11.85 -2.53 8.34
C PRO A 24 12.39 -3.88 8.84
N PHE A 25 13.58 -4.26 8.39
CA PHE A 25 14.33 -5.41 8.91
C PHE A 25 15.68 -4.96 9.48
N ALA A 26 16.15 -5.61 10.55
CA ALA A 26 17.34 -5.13 11.28
C ALA A 26 18.58 -4.93 10.39
N ARG A 27 18.78 -5.83 9.41
CA ARG A 27 19.89 -5.78 8.44
C ARG A 27 19.55 -5.06 7.12
N ARG A 28 18.30 -4.62 6.95
CA ARG A 28 17.81 -3.89 5.77
C ARG A 28 16.59 -3.06 6.17
N ARG A 29 16.85 -1.82 6.57
CA ARG A 29 15.79 -0.93 7.06
C ARG A 29 14.95 -0.32 5.94
N HIS A 30 15.51 -0.24 4.73
CA HIS A 30 14.86 0.33 3.57
C HIS A 30 15.37 -0.30 2.26
N VAL A 31 14.59 -0.16 1.19
CA VAL A 31 14.96 -0.47 -0.19
C VAL A 31 14.63 0.75 -1.04
N GLY A 32 15.64 1.45 -1.55
CA GLY A 32 15.42 2.80 -2.08
C GLY A 32 14.72 3.68 -1.01
N PRO A 33 13.63 4.38 -1.36
CA PRO A 33 12.86 5.17 -0.39
C PRO A 33 11.81 4.37 0.39
N PHE A 34 11.60 3.08 0.10
CA PHE A 34 10.63 2.26 0.85
C PHE A 34 11.20 1.88 2.22
N VAL A 35 10.59 2.38 3.29
CA VAL A 35 11.03 2.18 4.70
C VAL A 35 10.12 1.23 5.48
N PHE A 36 8.97 0.88 4.92
CA PHE A 36 7.97 -0.01 5.52
C PHE A 36 7.25 -0.80 4.44
N PHE A 37 6.96 -2.06 4.74
CA PHE A 37 6.12 -2.90 3.89
C PHE A 37 5.41 -3.96 4.73
N ASP A 38 4.09 -3.86 4.78
CA ASP A 38 3.18 -4.88 5.29
C ASP A 38 2.34 -5.47 4.16
N HIS A 39 2.14 -6.77 4.20
CA HIS A 39 1.18 -7.49 3.38
C HIS A 39 0.11 -8.12 4.27
N ALA A 40 -1.13 -7.62 4.18
CA ALA A 40 -2.30 -8.20 4.82
C ALA A 40 -3.01 -9.16 3.86
N GLY A 41 -3.38 -10.34 4.33
CA GLY A 41 -4.22 -11.28 3.58
C GLY A 41 -3.51 -12.20 2.58
N PRO A 42 -4.27 -12.95 1.76
CA PRO A 42 -5.74 -12.97 1.72
C PRO A 42 -6.36 -13.35 3.08
N VAL A 43 -7.28 -12.55 3.58
CA VAL A 43 -7.92 -12.76 4.88
C VAL A 43 -9.41 -12.46 4.81
N THR A 44 -10.22 -13.30 5.45
CA THR A 44 -11.65 -13.07 5.67
C THR A 44 -11.91 -12.88 7.16
N LEU A 45 -12.87 -12.02 7.50
CA LEU A 45 -13.33 -11.82 8.86
C LEU A 45 -14.83 -12.09 8.94
N ALA A 46 -15.27 -12.67 10.05
CA ALA A 46 -16.69 -12.75 10.35
C ALA A 46 -17.28 -11.33 10.46
N PRO A 47 -18.52 -11.08 10.00
CA PRO A 47 -19.12 -9.74 9.97
C PRO A 47 -19.02 -8.96 11.29
N GLU A 48 -19.20 -9.64 12.41
CA GLU A 48 -19.11 -9.09 13.77
C GLU A 48 -17.71 -8.61 14.15
N HIS A 49 -16.66 -9.10 13.50
CA HIS A 49 -15.26 -8.72 13.73
C HIS A 49 -14.74 -7.66 12.74
N ILE A 50 -15.47 -7.37 11.65
CA ILE A 50 -15.02 -6.44 10.61
C ILE A 50 -14.71 -5.05 11.19
N ARG A 51 -15.59 -4.51 12.02
CA ARG A 51 -15.39 -3.17 12.60
C ARG A 51 -14.26 -3.13 13.61
N ALA A 52 -13.97 -4.25 14.26
CA ALA A 52 -12.86 -4.34 15.20
C ALA A 52 -11.52 -4.22 14.45
N ALA A 53 -11.41 -4.74 13.22
CA ALA A 53 -10.22 -4.63 12.40
C ALA A 53 -9.89 -3.20 11.94
N ASP A 54 -10.80 -2.23 12.09
CA ASP A 54 -10.55 -0.85 11.71
C ASP A 54 -9.24 -0.31 12.31
N VAL A 55 -8.35 0.23 11.47
CA VAL A 55 -7.19 0.97 11.93
C VAL A 55 -7.66 2.34 12.40
N ARG A 56 -7.63 2.55 13.72
CA ARG A 56 -8.08 3.77 14.39
C ARG A 56 -7.24 4.99 13.99
N PRO A 57 -7.71 6.23 14.28
CA PRO A 57 -6.99 7.43 13.90
C PRO A 57 -5.57 7.44 14.48
N HIS A 58 -4.57 7.62 13.64
CA HIS A 58 -3.16 7.66 14.03
C HIS A 58 -2.39 8.65 13.13
N PRO A 59 -1.30 9.26 13.65
CA PRO A 59 -0.53 10.25 12.91
C PRO A 59 0.62 9.64 12.09
N HIS A 60 1.05 10.36 11.06
CA HIS A 60 2.31 10.18 10.32
C HIS A 60 2.97 11.54 10.05
N ILE A 61 4.29 11.55 9.87
CA ILE A 61 5.12 12.71 9.45
C ILE A 61 6.24 12.23 8.50
N GLY A 62 6.80 13.10 7.66
CA GLY A 62 8.05 12.86 6.91
C GLY A 62 8.02 11.71 5.88
N LEU A 63 6.84 11.18 5.54
CA LEU A 63 6.68 10.05 4.64
C LEU A 63 5.39 10.15 3.82
N SER A 64 5.31 9.34 2.77
CA SER A 64 4.03 8.99 2.15
C SER A 64 3.62 7.57 2.51
N THR A 65 2.35 7.34 2.82
CA THR A 65 1.76 6.00 2.87
C THR A 65 1.15 5.65 1.50
N VAL A 66 1.35 4.40 1.07
CA VAL A 66 0.84 3.88 -0.19
C VAL A 66 0.04 2.62 0.09
N SER A 67 -1.26 2.66 -0.19
CA SER A 67 -2.14 1.51 -0.06
C SER A 67 -2.48 1.00 -1.46
N TYR A 68 -2.28 -0.30 -1.69
CA TYR A 68 -2.57 -0.97 -2.97
C TYR A 68 -3.25 -2.31 -2.70
N LEU A 69 -4.46 -2.50 -3.21
CA LEU A 69 -5.26 -3.70 -2.95
C LEU A 69 -5.15 -4.70 -4.09
N LEU A 70 -5.03 -5.98 -3.73
CA LEU A 70 -5.22 -7.12 -4.62
C LEU A 70 -6.67 -7.62 -4.61
N SER A 71 -7.36 -7.52 -3.47
CA SER A 71 -8.77 -7.88 -3.30
C SER A 71 -9.40 -7.11 -2.13
N GLY A 72 -10.74 -7.12 -2.05
CA GLY A 72 -11.50 -6.41 -1.02
C GLY A 72 -11.61 -4.90 -1.25
N GLN A 73 -11.94 -4.16 -0.19
CA GLN A 73 -12.14 -2.71 -0.24
C GLN A 73 -11.85 -2.06 1.11
N ILE A 74 -11.23 -0.88 1.10
CA ILE A 74 -10.95 -0.09 2.31
C ILE A 74 -11.52 1.32 2.13
N THR A 75 -11.96 1.94 3.22
CA THR A 75 -12.30 3.36 3.27
C THR A 75 -11.25 4.12 4.06
N HIS A 76 -10.49 4.96 3.37
CA HIS A 76 -9.59 5.95 3.95
C HIS A 76 -10.37 7.16 4.48
N ARG A 77 -9.95 7.69 5.62
CA ARG A 77 -10.36 9.01 6.12
C ARG A 77 -9.19 9.72 6.77
N ASP A 78 -9.03 11.02 6.53
CA ASP A 78 -7.97 11.80 7.15
C ASP A 78 -8.40 13.17 7.71
N SER A 79 -7.45 13.81 8.37
CA SER A 79 -7.57 15.14 8.97
C SER A 79 -7.68 16.30 7.97
N LEU A 80 -7.48 16.06 6.67
CA LEU A 80 -7.79 17.03 5.62
C LEU A 80 -9.27 16.97 5.20
N GLY A 81 -10.04 16.05 5.79
CA GLY A 81 -11.45 15.83 5.47
C GLY A 81 -11.65 14.89 4.28
N VAL A 82 -10.59 14.24 3.78
CA VAL A 82 -10.73 13.27 2.69
C VAL A 82 -11.47 12.05 3.20
N ARG A 83 -12.40 11.54 2.39
CA ARG A 83 -12.98 10.20 2.52
C ARG A 83 -12.89 9.52 1.16
N GLN A 84 -12.08 8.47 1.06
CA GLN A 84 -11.84 7.77 -0.20
C GLN A 84 -12.01 6.26 -0.03
N GLU A 85 -12.79 5.65 -0.91
CA GLU A 85 -12.85 4.20 -1.03
C GLU A 85 -11.78 3.72 -2.01
N ILE A 86 -10.98 2.74 -1.62
CA ILE A 86 -9.95 2.12 -2.46
C ILE A 86 -10.38 0.70 -2.83
N ARG A 87 -10.27 0.36 -4.12
CA ARG A 87 -10.64 -0.94 -4.69
C ARG A 87 -9.42 -1.64 -5.29
N PRO A 88 -9.53 -2.92 -5.69
CA PRO A 88 -8.38 -3.68 -6.19
C PRO A 88 -7.75 -3.05 -7.43
N GLY A 89 -6.43 -2.86 -7.37
CA GLY A 89 -5.62 -2.22 -8.40
C GLY A 89 -5.52 -0.70 -8.32
N ASP A 90 -6.35 -0.04 -7.50
CA ASP A 90 -6.22 1.39 -7.26
C ASP A 90 -5.02 1.68 -6.35
N VAL A 91 -4.55 2.92 -6.37
CA VAL A 91 -3.47 3.42 -5.51
C VAL A 91 -3.99 4.60 -4.70
N ASN A 92 -3.94 4.51 -3.38
CA ASN A 92 -4.01 5.68 -2.51
C ASN A 92 -2.59 6.09 -2.16
N TRP A 93 -2.26 7.35 -2.43
CA TRP A 93 -0.99 7.96 -2.05
C TRP A 93 -1.26 9.12 -1.10
N MET A 94 -0.97 8.93 0.19
CA MET A 94 -1.10 9.96 1.20
C MET A 94 0.28 10.47 1.59
N THR A 95 0.60 11.73 1.31
CA THR A 95 1.82 12.40 1.76
C THR A 95 1.56 13.06 3.10
N ALA A 96 2.27 12.63 4.13
CA ALA A 96 2.12 13.18 5.48
C ALA A 96 2.82 14.54 5.63
N GLY A 97 4.01 14.72 5.04
CA GLY A 97 4.80 15.95 5.19
C GLY A 97 4.96 16.32 6.68
N ARG A 98 4.71 17.59 7.01
CA ARG A 98 4.75 18.07 8.41
C ARG A 98 3.72 17.42 9.35
N GLY A 99 2.73 16.71 8.82
CA GLY A 99 1.86 15.85 9.61
C GLY A 99 0.45 15.67 9.05
N ILE A 100 -0.02 14.43 9.12
CA ILE A 100 -1.41 14.06 8.85
C ILE A 100 -1.83 12.97 9.84
N SER A 101 -3.06 13.03 10.34
CA SER A 101 -3.70 11.90 10.99
C SER A 101 -4.76 11.29 10.10
N HIS A 102 -4.87 9.96 10.13
CA HIS A 102 -5.80 9.21 9.28
C HIS A 102 -6.24 7.89 9.90
N SER A 103 -7.27 7.29 9.31
CA SER A 103 -7.80 5.98 9.69
C SER A 103 -8.20 5.19 8.46
N GLU A 104 -7.97 3.88 8.49
CA GLU A 104 -8.36 2.95 7.44
C GLU A 104 -9.46 2.03 7.98
N ARG A 105 -10.61 2.05 7.31
CA ARG A 105 -11.84 1.47 7.84
C ARG A 105 -12.45 0.47 6.87
N PHE A 106 -13.10 -0.55 7.43
CA PHE A 106 -13.80 -1.58 6.67
C PHE A 106 -15.31 -1.32 6.71
N THR A 107 -15.73 -0.15 6.24
CA THR A 107 -17.14 0.27 6.32
C THR A 107 -18.02 -0.25 5.19
N HIS A 108 -17.42 -0.75 4.10
CA HIS A 108 -18.17 -1.21 2.95
C HIS A 108 -18.51 -2.71 3.10
N PRO A 109 -19.71 -3.18 2.70
CA PRO A 109 -20.06 -4.60 2.73
C PRO A 109 -19.06 -5.48 1.96
N ASP A 110 -18.48 -4.92 0.88
CA ASP A 110 -17.52 -5.62 0.03
C ASP A 110 -16.08 -5.61 0.57
N SER A 111 -15.82 -5.06 1.76
CA SER A 111 -14.47 -4.96 2.33
C SER A 111 -13.73 -6.30 2.40
N PHE A 112 -14.45 -7.39 2.60
CA PHE A 112 -13.93 -8.77 2.66
C PHE A 112 -14.64 -9.72 1.68
N ALA A 113 -15.35 -9.21 0.67
CA ALA A 113 -16.06 -10.04 -0.30
C ALA A 113 -15.12 -10.75 -1.27
N GLY A 114 -15.61 -11.77 -1.98
CA GLY A 114 -14.93 -12.34 -3.15
C GLY A 114 -13.57 -13.00 -2.89
N GLY A 115 -13.35 -13.56 -1.69
CA GLY A 115 -12.09 -14.22 -1.32
C GLY A 115 -11.31 -13.51 -0.20
N GLY A 116 -11.81 -12.36 0.26
CA GLY A 116 -11.26 -11.63 1.40
C GLY A 116 -10.60 -10.31 1.00
N LEU A 117 -9.94 -9.71 1.98
CA LEU A 117 -9.08 -8.55 1.80
C LEU A 117 -7.65 -9.03 1.54
N GLU A 118 -7.00 -8.44 0.54
CA GLU A 118 -5.55 -8.57 0.35
C GLU A 118 -4.98 -7.20 0.02
N LEU A 119 -4.13 -6.69 0.92
CA LEU A 119 -3.61 -5.32 0.92
C LEU A 119 -2.09 -5.34 1.01
N MET A 120 -1.44 -4.55 0.17
CA MET A 120 -0.06 -4.14 0.33
C MET A 120 -0.01 -2.70 0.83
N GLN A 121 0.62 -2.50 1.99
CA GLN A 121 0.84 -1.20 2.61
C GLN A 121 2.33 -0.87 2.60
N PHE A 122 2.71 0.24 1.96
CA PHE A 122 4.08 0.73 1.94
C PHE A 122 4.17 2.10 2.61
N TRP A 123 5.32 2.40 3.22
CA TRP A 123 5.71 3.77 3.52
C TRP A 123 6.95 4.14 2.72
N VAL A 124 6.90 5.30 2.10
CA VAL A 124 7.95 5.88 1.25
C VAL A 124 8.45 7.12 1.96
N ALA A 125 9.71 7.11 2.40
CA ALA A 125 10.32 8.28 3.04
C ALA A 125 10.38 9.46 2.06
N LEU A 126 10.05 10.66 2.55
CA LEU A 126 10.27 11.88 1.79
C LEU A 126 11.76 12.25 1.82
N PRO A 127 12.29 12.87 0.76
CA PRO A 127 13.57 13.56 0.84
C PRO A 127 13.54 14.63 1.94
N GLU A 128 14.70 14.93 2.52
CA GLU A 128 14.85 15.95 3.57
C GLU A 128 14.28 17.32 3.15
N ALA A 129 14.45 17.70 1.88
CA ALA A 129 13.91 18.95 1.34
C ALA A 129 12.37 19.02 1.33
N ASP A 130 11.68 17.88 1.38
CA ASP A 130 10.24 17.75 1.28
C ASP A 130 9.58 17.23 2.56
N GLU A 131 10.34 16.87 3.60
CA GLU A 131 9.81 16.18 4.78
C GLU A 131 8.79 17.02 5.58
N GLU A 132 8.88 18.34 5.47
CA GLU A 132 7.99 19.33 6.10
C GLU A 132 6.96 19.94 5.13
N CYS A 133 6.74 19.33 3.95
CA CYS A 133 5.75 19.81 2.99
C CYS A 133 4.31 19.76 3.55
N GLU A 134 3.38 20.42 2.85
CA GLU A 134 1.96 20.32 3.18
C GLU A 134 1.46 18.87 3.05
N PRO A 135 0.68 18.37 4.02
CA PRO A 135 0.03 17.07 3.88
C PRO A 135 -0.90 17.06 2.66
N ALA A 136 -0.95 15.94 1.95
CA ALA A 136 -1.77 15.78 0.77
C ALA A 136 -2.25 14.34 0.59
N PHE A 137 -3.34 14.17 -0.14
CA PHE A 137 -3.84 12.86 -0.53
C PHE A 137 -4.18 12.85 -2.02
N THR A 138 -3.81 11.79 -2.73
CA THR A 138 -4.24 11.58 -4.11
C THR A 138 -4.63 10.12 -4.32
N HIS A 139 -5.82 9.93 -4.86
CA HIS A 139 -6.31 8.63 -5.31
C HIS A 139 -6.08 8.48 -6.80
N TYR A 140 -5.50 7.36 -7.21
CA TYR A 140 -5.30 7.00 -8.60
C TYR A 140 -6.08 5.73 -8.90
N PRO A 141 -7.12 5.79 -9.75
CA PRO A 141 -7.84 4.59 -10.15
C PRO A 141 -6.95 3.70 -11.02
N LYS A 142 -7.15 2.38 -10.93
CA LYS A 142 -6.35 1.37 -11.64
C LYS A 142 -6.23 1.61 -13.15
N ALA A 143 -7.24 2.22 -13.76
CA ALA A 143 -7.29 2.51 -15.20
C ALA A 143 -6.18 3.46 -15.67
N LEU A 144 -5.51 4.16 -14.75
CA LEU A 144 -4.38 5.05 -15.04
C LEU A 144 -3.02 4.33 -14.99
N MET A 145 -2.98 3.09 -14.53
CA MET A 145 -1.72 2.37 -14.33
C MET A 145 -1.30 1.66 -15.62
N PRO A 146 -0.04 1.82 -16.07
CA PRO A 146 0.50 1.02 -17.15
C PRO A 146 0.45 -0.47 -16.78
N GLU A 147 -0.04 -1.27 -17.72
CA GLU A 147 -0.07 -2.73 -17.62
C GLU A 147 0.56 -3.35 -18.87
N GLY A 148 1.07 -4.55 -18.72
CA GLY A 148 1.60 -5.33 -19.83
C GLY A 148 1.98 -6.73 -19.41
N GLY A 149 2.70 -7.41 -20.29
CA GLY A 149 3.14 -8.78 -20.06
C GLY A 149 3.10 -9.62 -21.33
N GLU A 150 3.86 -10.71 -21.31
CA GLU A 150 4.02 -11.64 -22.42
C GLU A 150 4.07 -13.07 -21.88
N SER A 151 3.75 -14.06 -22.71
CA SER A 151 3.89 -15.49 -22.36
C SER A 151 3.18 -15.91 -21.06
N GLY A 152 2.03 -15.28 -20.78
CA GLY A 152 1.23 -15.55 -19.58
C GLY A 152 1.68 -14.79 -18.32
N VAL A 153 2.79 -14.06 -18.37
CA VAL A 153 3.14 -13.06 -17.37
C VAL A 153 2.22 -11.86 -17.55
N TRP A 154 1.70 -11.34 -16.45
CA TRP A 154 1.02 -10.05 -16.40
C TRP A 154 1.68 -9.17 -15.35
N TRP A 155 1.76 -7.87 -15.61
CA TRP A 155 2.23 -6.89 -14.65
C TRP A 155 1.44 -5.57 -14.72
N ARG A 156 1.39 -4.87 -13.59
CA ARG A 156 0.94 -3.49 -13.44
C ARG A 156 1.99 -2.68 -12.71
N LEU A 157 2.43 -1.58 -13.32
CA LEU A 157 3.27 -0.59 -12.67
C LEU A 157 2.37 0.37 -11.89
N PHE A 158 2.43 0.33 -10.56
CA PHE A 158 1.53 1.12 -9.70
C PHE A 158 2.22 2.30 -9.00
N ALA A 159 3.55 2.41 -9.09
CA ALA A 159 4.26 3.61 -8.70
C ALA A 159 5.55 3.78 -9.52
N GLY A 160 5.91 5.03 -9.82
CA GLY A 160 7.21 5.39 -10.38
C GLY A 160 7.42 5.02 -11.85
N SER A 161 8.66 4.65 -12.22
CA SER A 161 9.07 4.37 -13.60
C SER A 161 9.91 3.10 -13.70
N ALA A 162 9.52 2.18 -14.58
CA ALA A 162 10.27 0.96 -14.87
C ALA A 162 9.98 0.46 -16.29
N TYR A 163 10.95 -0.22 -16.90
CA TYR A 163 10.79 -0.87 -18.21
C TYR A 163 10.26 0.07 -19.32
N GLY A 164 10.74 1.33 -19.33
CA GLY A 164 10.31 2.35 -20.30
C GLY A 164 8.90 2.91 -20.08
N GLN A 165 8.21 2.47 -19.02
CA GLN A 165 6.88 2.94 -18.63
C GLN A 165 6.97 3.83 -17.39
N THR A 166 6.04 4.78 -17.26
CA THR A 166 5.95 5.68 -16.12
C THR A 166 4.49 5.85 -15.71
N THR A 167 4.21 5.70 -14.41
CA THR A 167 2.87 5.94 -13.87
C THR A 167 2.59 7.44 -13.72
N PRO A 168 1.33 7.88 -13.70
CA PRO A 168 0.99 9.25 -13.33
C PRO A 168 1.06 9.51 -11.81
N VAL A 169 1.39 8.49 -11.01
CA VAL A 169 1.53 8.62 -9.55
C VAL A 169 2.71 9.53 -9.24
N ARG A 170 2.43 10.67 -8.60
CA ARG A 170 3.47 11.62 -8.19
C ARG A 170 4.29 11.08 -7.02
N THR A 171 5.61 11.07 -7.17
CA THR A 171 6.56 10.66 -6.13
C THR A 171 7.57 11.79 -5.86
N HIS A 172 8.18 11.79 -4.67
CA HIS A 172 9.20 12.78 -4.28
C HIS A 172 10.63 12.29 -4.49
N SER A 173 10.81 11.00 -4.81
CA SER A 173 12.11 10.42 -5.12
C SER A 173 11.99 9.33 -6.20
N PRO A 174 13.09 9.02 -6.92
CA PRO A 174 13.10 7.92 -7.88
C PRO A 174 12.78 6.58 -7.21
N LEU A 175 11.76 5.90 -7.71
CA LEU A 175 11.33 4.58 -7.26
C LEU A 175 10.55 3.88 -8.37
N PHE A 176 10.27 2.60 -8.17
CA PHE A 176 9.19 1.92 -8.87
C PHE A 176 8.56 0.85 -7.97
N ALA A 177 7.30 0.52 -8.23
CA ALA A 177 6.62 -0.61 -7.62
C ALA A 177 5.69 -1.28 -8.64
N LEU A 178 5.80 -2.60 -8.75
CA LEU A 178 5.17 -3.39 -9.80
C LEU A 178 4.50 -4.61 -9.18
N HIS A 179 3.23 -4.81 -9.51
CA HIS A 179 2.48 -6.02 -9.20
C HIS A 179 2.57 -6.94 -10.41
N ALA A 180 3.14 -8.13 -10.26
CA ALA A 180 3.21 -9.13 -11.33
C ALA A 180 2.63 -10.47 -10.90
N THR A 181 2.00 -11.15 -11.85
CA THR A 181 1.56 -12.54 -11.75
C THR A 181 2.25 -13.33 -12.85
N LEU A 182 2.88 -14.44 -12.47
CA LEU A 182 3.63 -15.29 -13.39
C LEU A 182 3.12 -16.73 -13.28
N PRO A 183 2.98 -17.47 -14.40
CA PRO A 183 2.73 -18.90 -14.34
C PRO A 183 3.98 -19.62 -13.82
N ALA A 184 3.79 -20.84 -13.32
CA ALA A 184 4.90 -21.65 -12.86
C ALA A 184 5.90 -21.91 -14.00
N GLY A 185 7.17 -21.57 -13.77
CA GLY A 185 8.26 -21.77 -14.74
C GLY A 185 8.49 -20.63 -15.74
N ALA A 186 7.76 -19.52 -15.64
CA ALA A 186 8.08 -18.28 -16.34
C ALA A 186 9.30 -17.55 -15.76
#